data_AF-R9ZUY8-F1
#
_entry.id   AF-R9ZUY8-F1
#
_cell.length_a   1.000
_cell.length_b   1.000
_cell.length_c   1.000
_cell.angle_alpha   90.00
_cell.angle_beta   90.00
_cell.angle_gamma   90.00
#
_symmetry.space_group_name_H-M   'P 1'
#
loop_
_entity.id
_entity.type
_entity.pdbx_description
1 polymer ?
#
loop_
_entity_poly.entity_id
_entity_poly.type
_entity_poly.pdbx_seq_one_letter_code
_entity_poly.pdbx_strand_id
1 'polypeptide(L)'
;MAQVVYYFSAAVALGSPDRKVSFTVPTGNFGDIFAGYVAKRMGLPIERLVIATNDNDILARTLKTGRYEMKSVIATTSPSMDIQISSNFERLLFEAYGRDPAAVRSAMSGLRQSGAFEIQAEPLKAIRKEFRAGRATQKQVAQTIRETLAETGYLLDPHTATGVFVAKKHAKPTSPMVTL
;
A
#
# COMPACT_ATOMS: atom_id res chain seq x y z
N MET A 1 -6.53 -12.10 7.75
CA MET A 1 -6.11 -12.64 9.07
C MET A 1 -4.77 -13.36 8.97
N ALA A 2 -4.65 -14.43 8.16
CA ALA A 2 -3.39 -15.19 8.02
C ALA A 2 -2.18 -14.34 7.60
N GLN A 3 -2.39 -13.33 6.75
CA GLN A 3 -1.34 -12.43 6.27
C GLN A 3 -0.63 -11.60 7.36
N VAL A 4 -1.24 -11.44 8.54
CA VAL A 4 -0.61 -10.70 9.66
C VAL A 4 0.69 -11.38 10.11
N VAL A 5 0.76 -12.72 10.01
CA VAL A 5 1.84 -13.53 10.55
C VAL A 5 3.21 -13.15 9.96
N TYR A 6 3.30 -12.90 8.66
CA TYR A 6 4.60 -12.61 8.04
C TYR A 6 5.13 -11.20 8.33
N TYR A 7 4.25 -10.26 8.71
CA TYR A 7 4.72 -8.96 9.21
C TYR A 7 5.45 -9.12 10.54
N PHE A 8 4.90 -9.95 11.45
CA PHE A 8 5.56 -10.28 12.70
C PHE A 8 6.84 -11.08 12.47
N SER A 9 6.81 -12.16 11.66
CA SER A 9 7.99 -12.99 11.44
C SER A 9 9.14 -12.20 10.80
N ALA A 10 8.86 -11.40 9.78
CA ALA A 10 9.87 -10.55 9.13
C ALA A 10 10.40 -9.48 10.10
N ALA A 11 9.54 -8.86 10.90
CA ALA A 11 9.97 -7.86 11.87
C ALA A 11 10.82 -8.47 12.99
N VAL A 12 10.48 -9.65 13.50
CA VAL A 12 11.25 -10.37 14.54
C VAL A 12 12.60 -10.82 13.99
N ALA A 13 12.64 -11.39 12.79
CA ALA A 13 13.90 -11.71 12.10
C ALA A 13 14.78 -10.47 11.92
N LEU A 14 14.13 -9.31 11.86
CA LEU A 14 14.75 -8.01 11.85
C LEU A 14 14.70 -7.32 13.24
N GLY A 15 14.92 -8.00 14.35
CA GLY A 15 15.21 -7.36 15.66
C GLY A 15 14.08 -6.55 16.30
N SER A 16 12.83 -6.76 15.88
CA SER A 16 11.67 -6.26 16.62
C SER A 16 11.52 -7.04 17.94
N PRO A 17 11.10 -6.41 19.06
CA PRO A 17 10.52 -5.08 19.19
C PRO A 17 11.52 -3.93 19.36
N ASP A 18 12.81 -4.21 19.55
CA ASP A 18 13.82 -3.18 19.89
C ASP A 18 14.12 -2.21 18.76
N ARG A 19 13.82 -2.59 17.51
CA ARG A 19 13.87 -1.70 16.35
C ARG A 19 12.59 -1.71 15.55
N LYS A 20 12.29 -0.57 14.94
CA LYS A 20 11.17 -0.45 14.01
C LYS A 20 11.52 -1.00 12.63
N VAL A 21 10.51 -1.48 11.92
CA VAL A 21 10.62 -1.95 10.54
C VAL A 21 9.62 -1.21 9.65
N SER A 22 9.99 -0.92 8.41
CA SER A 22 9.08 -0.38 7.40
C SER A 22 8.76 -1.45 6.37
N PHE A 23 7.54 -1.40 5.81
CA PHE A 23 7.10 -2.36 4.79
C PHE A 23 6.61 -1.62 3.56
N THR A 24 7.03 -2.08 2.38
CA THR A 24 6.45 -1.71 1.09
C THR A 24 5.75 -2.91 0.49
N VAL A 25 4.51 -2.71 0.04
CA VAL A 25 3.65 -3.79 -0.42
C VAL A 25 3.14 -3.47 -1.83
N PRO A 26 3.45 -4.29 -2.85
CA PRO A 26 2.77 -4.22 -4.14
C PRO A 26 1.28 -4.53 -3.94
N THR A 27 0.45 -3.50 -4.10
CA THR A 27 -0.93 -3.51 -3.62
C THR A 27 -1.93 -3.40 -4.76
N GLY A 28 -2.78 -4.41 -4.89
CA GLY A 28 -4.06 -4.34 -5.61
C GLY A 28 -5.21 -4.07 -4.64
N ASN A 29 -5.87 -5.12 -4.15
CA ASN A 29 -7.07 -5.05 -3.32
C ASN A 29 -6.90 -4.60 -1.85
N PHE A 30 -5.72 -4.09 -1.44
CA PHE A 30 -5.43 -3.59 -0.08
C PHE A 30 -5.37 -4.64 1.06
N GLY A 31 -5.74 -5.90 0.83
CA GLY A 31 -5.82 -6.90 1.91
C GLY A 31 -4.50 -7.17 2.62
N ASP A 32 -3.42 -7.28 1.85
CA ASP A 32 -2.07 -7.51 2.36
C ASP A 32 -1.60 -6.36 3.27
N ILE A 33 -1.52 -5.14 2.73
CA ILE A 33 -1.06 -3.99 3.50
C ILE A 33 -1.99 -3.63 4.66
N PHE A 34 -3.28 -3.97 4.56
CA PHE A 34 -4.20 -3.88 5.69
C PHE A 34 -3.85 -4.89 6.80
N ALA A 35 -3.35 -6.08 6.47
CA ALA A 35 -2.79 -7.00 7.47
C ALA A 35 -1.56 -6.39 8.17
N GLY A 36 -0.70 -5.67 7.45
CA GLY A 36 0.38 -4.90 8.05
C GLY A 36 -0.10 -3.80 9.00
N TYR A 37 -1.21 -3.14 8.66
CA TYR A 37 -1.88 -2.19 9.54
C TYR A 37 -2.44 -2.85 10.80
N VAL A 38 -3.08 -4.02 10.65
CA VAL A 38 -3.54 -4.81 11.80
C VAL A 38 -2.37 -5.20 12.70
N ALA A 39 -1.25 -5.66 12.14
CA ALA A 39 -0.03 -5.97 12.90
C ALA A 39 0.48 -4.76 13.70
N LYS A 40 0.50 -3.58 13.08
CA LYS A 40 0.85 -2.32 13.75
C LYS A 40 -0.11 -1.99 14.90
N ARG A 41 -1.43 -2.14 14.68
CA ARG A 41 -2.45 -1.91 15.71
C ARG A 41 -2.40 -2.92 16.85
N MET A 42 -1.85 -4.11 16.62
CA MET A 42 -1.56 -5.11 17.65
C MET A 42 -0.31 -4.78 18.49
N GLY A 43 0.45 -3.74 18.12
CA GLY A 43 1.63 -3.29 18.86
C GLY A 43 2.96 -3.58 18.19
N LEU A 44 2.98 -4.18 16.98
CA LEU A 44 4.23 -4.38 16.25
C LEU A 44 4.87 -3.02 15.89
N PRO A 45 6.14 -2.75 16.25
CA PRO A 45 6.83 -1.50 15.92
C PRO A 45 7.06 -1.30 14.42
N ILE A 46 6.02 -0.87 13.70
CA ILE A 46 6.10 -0.52 12.29
C ILE A 46 6.28 0.99 12.13
N GLU A 47 7.36 1.40 11.47
CA GLU A 47 7.62 2.82 11.20
C GLU A 47 6.70 3.34 10.09
N ARG A 48 6.65 2.67 8.93
CA ARG A 48 5.80 3.04 7.79
C ARG A 48 5.24 1.83 7.05
N LEU A 49 4.02 1.98 6.55
CA LEU A 49 3.41 1.11 5.55
C LEU A 49 3.35 1.87 4.22
N VAL A 50 3.94 1.31 3.17
CA VAL A 50 4.07 1.96 1.85
C VAL A 50 3.30 1.15 0.81
N ILE A 51 2.30 1.77 0.21
CA ILE A 51 1.50 1.21 -0.87
C ILE A 51 2.26 1.41 -2.18
N ALA A 52 2.64 0.33 -2.86
CA ALA A 52 3.17 0.40 -4.21
C ALA A 52 2.10 -0.01 -5.21
N THR A 53 1.72 0.89 -6.11
CA THR A 53 0.78 0.60 -7.21
C THR A 53 1.50 0.63 -8.55
N ASN A 54 0.96 -0.10 -9.52
CA ASN A 54 1.34 0.06 -10.92
C ASN A 54 0.61 1.27 -11.54
N ASP A 55 0.48 1.32 -12.87
CA ASP A 55 -0.24 2.39 -13.58
C ASP A 55 -1.71 2.56 -13.14
N ASN A 56 -2.33 1.52 -12.56
CA ASN A 56 -3.65 1.57 -11.90
C ASN A 56 -3.53 2.14 -10.47
N ASP A 57 -3.36 3.46 -10.40
CA ASP A 57 -2.83 4.17 -9.23
C ASP A 57 -3.87 4.79 -8.29
N ILE A 58 -5.08 4.22 -8.21
CA ILE A 58 -6.19 4.79 -7.42
C ILE A 58 -5.81 5.08 -5.96
N LEU A 59 -5.05 4.19 -5.33
CA LEU A 59 -4.58 4.37 -3.95
C LEU A 59 -3.54 5.49 -3.83
N ALA A 60 -2.59 5.58 -4.77
CA ALA A 60 -1.59 6.64 -4.78
C ALA A 60 -2.22 8.01 -5.00
N ARG A 61 -3.19 8.12 -5.93
CA ARG A 61 -3.99 9.33 -6.13
C ARG A 61 -4.78 9.70 -4.88
N THR A 62 -5.48 8.74 -4.28
CA THR A 62 -6.26 8.95 -3.05
C THR A 62 -5.39 9.51 -1.93
N LEU A 63 -4.21 8.91 -1.70
CA LEU A 63 -3.30 9.40 -0.66
C LEU A 63 -2.79 10.81 -0.97
N LYS A 64 -2.61 11.17 -2.24
CA LYS A 64 -2.16 12.49 -2.67
C LYS A 64 -3.25 13.56 -2.58
N THR A 65 -4.49 13.27 -2.97
CA THR A 65 -5.55 14.28 -3.13
C THR A 65 -6.67 14.18 -2.11
N GLY A 66 -6.86 13.02 -1.48
CA GLY A 66 -8.06 12.72 -0.69
C GLY A 66 -9.25 12.25 -1.52
N ARG A 67 -9.17 12.35 -2.86
CA ARG A 67 -10.23 11.93 -3.77
C ARG A 67 -10.00 10.49 -4.23
N TYR A 68 -10.90 9.59 -3.84
CA TYR A 68 -10.93 8.22 -4.31
C TYR A 68 -11.82 8.16 -5.55
N GLU A 69 -11.22 7.95 -6.72
CA GLU A 69 -11.92 8.07 -8.00
C GLU A 69 -11.49 6.95 -8.95
N MET A 70 -12.49 6.23 -9.48
CA MET A 70 -12.30 5.17 -10.46
C MET A 70 -11.78 5.74 -11.77
N LYS A 71 -10.90 4.99 -12.43
CA LYS A 71 -10.49 5.21 -13.81
C LYS A 71 -10.59 3.90 -14.57
N SER A 72 -10.50 3.96 -15.89
CA SER A 72 -10.37 2.76 -16.71
C SER A 72 -9.11 1.99 -16.32
N VAL A 73 -9.23 0.67 -16.24
CA VAL A 73 -8.11 -0.22 -15.95
C VAL A 73 -7.20 -0.29 -17.18
N ILE A 74 -5.90 -0.22 -16.95
CA ILE A 74 -4.88 -0.39 -17.98
C ILE A 74 -4.19 -1.72 -17.71
N ALA A 75 -4.05 -2.55 -18.74
CA ALA A 75 -3.29 -3.79 -18.64
C ALA A 75 -1.80 -3.49 -18.42
N THR A 76 -1.20 -4.14 -17.42
CA THR A 76 0.22 -3.98 -17.10
C THR A 76 0.94 -5.33 -17.03
N THR A 77 2.25 -5.29 -16.83
CA THR A 77 3.08 -6.47 -16.54
C THR A 77 2.85 -7.04 -15.14
N SER A 78 2.05 -6.39 -14.30
CA SER A 78 1.71 -6.79 -12.93
C SER A 78 0.19 -6.98 -12.77
N PRO A 79 -0.42 -7.93 -13.50
CA PRO A 79 -1.87 -7.98 -13.72
C PRO A 79 -2.68 -8.18 -12.44
N SER A 80 -2.09 -8.77 -11.39
CA SER A 80 -2.78 -8.96 -10.10
C SER A 80 -3.04 -7.63 -9.36
N MET A 81 -2.40 -6.56 -9.81
CA MET A 81 -2.56 -5.19 -9.29
C MET A 81 -3.41 -4.31 -10.21
N ASP A 82 -3.86 -4.82 -11.36
CA ASP A 82 -4.68 -4.09 -12.33
C ASP A 82 -6.13 -3.96 -11.84
N ILE A 83 -6.33 -3.09 -10.86
CA ILE A 83 -7.61 -2.90 -10.17
C ILE A 83 -8.26 -1.56 -10.50
N GLN A 84 -9.59 -1.57 -10.62
CA GLN A 84 -10.38 -0.34 -10.71
C GLN A 84 -10.73 0.22 -9.33
N ILE A 85 -11.06 -0.69 -8.40
CA ILE A 85 -11.37 -0.42 -7.00
C ILE A 85 -10.59 -1.39 -6.13
N SER A 86 -10.21 -0.92 -4.95
CA SER A 86 -9.45 -1.69 -3.97
C SER A 86 -10.38 -2.12 -2.84
N SER A 87 -10.90 -3.35 -2.91
CA SER A 87 -12.04 -3.79 -2.10
C SER A 87 -11.80 -3.71 -0.59
N ASN A 88 -10.58 -3.97 -0.10
CA ASN A 88 -10.29 -3.91 1.33
C ASN A 88 -9.96 -2.49 1.83
N PHE A 89 -9.89 -1.48 0.95
CA PHE A 89 -9.70 -0.08 1.35
C PHE A 89 -10.87 0.43 2.21
N GLU A 90 -12.07 -0.12 2.03
CA GLU A 90 -13.24 0.15 2.87
C GLU A 90 -12.96 -0.10 4.36
N ARG A 91 -12.17 -1.12 4.70
CA ARG A 91 -11.81 -1.42 6.10
C ARG A 91 -10.91 -0.35 6.71
N LEU A 92 -10.00 0.20 5.90
CA LEU A 92 -9.17 1.32 6.34
C LEU A 92 -10.00 2.59 6.51
N LEU A 93 -10.95 2.85 5.60
CA LEU A 93 -11.87 3.97 5.76
C LEU A 93 -12.63 3.85 7.07
N PHE A 94 -13.19 2.68 7.39
CA PHE A 94 -13.89 2.46 8.65
C PHE A 94 -13.03 2.80 9.87
N GLU A 95 -11.78 2.33 9.91
CA GLU A 95 -10.85 2.69 11.00
C GLU A 95 -10.51 4.19 11.03
N ALA A 96 -10.31 4.81 9.87
CA ALA A 96 -9.96 6.23 9.75
C ALA A 96 -11.11 7.18 10.14
N TYR A 97 -12.35 6.76 9.91
CA TYR A 97 -13.56 7.47 10.33
C TYR A 97 -13.97 7.15 11.78
N GLY A 98 -13.06 6.59 12.59
CA GLY A 98 -13.37 6.28 13.99
C GLY A 98 -14.46 5.22 14.14
N ARG A 99 -14.55 4.29 13.18
CA ARG A 99 -15.55 3.23 13.12
C ARG A 99 -16.98 3.73 12.95
N ASP A 100 -17.18 4.87 12.29
CA ASP A 100 -18.50 5.34 11.87
C ASP A 100 -18.98 4.62 10.59
N PRO A 101 -19.98 3.73 10.67
CA PRO A 101 -20.48 3.01 9.51
C PRO A 101 -21.33 3.90 8.59
N ALA A 102 -21.89 5.02 9.08
CA ALA A 102 -22.68 5.93 8.25
C ALA A 102 -21.79 6.68 7.26
N ALA A 103 -20.63 7.17 7.71
CA ALA A 103 -19.63 7.79 6.84
C ALA A 103 -19.16 6.82 5.74
N VAL A 104 -18.85 5.57 6.09
CA VAL A 104 -18.40 4.56 5.12
C VAL A 104 -19.50 4.24 4.11
N ARG A 105 -20.75 4.04 4.56
CA ARG A 105 -21.89 3.83 3.64
C ARG A 105 -22.07 5.01 2.68
N SER A 106 -21.96 6.24 3.16
CA SER A 106 -22.06 7.43 2.32
C SER A 106 -20.96 7.46 1.25
N ALA A 107 -19.71 7.17 1.61
CA ALA A 107 -18.59 7.11 0.67
C ALA A 107 -18.80 6.02 -0.39
N MET A 108 -19.23 4.82 0.02
CA MET A 108 -19.48 3.70 -0.90
C MET A 108 -20.69 3.97 -1.82
N SER A 109 -21.74 4.64 -1.33
CA SER A 109 -22.85 5.09 -2.17
C SER A 109 -22.39 6.12 -3.20
N GLY A 110 -21.57 7.10 -2.80
CA GLY A 110 -20.98 8.10 -3.70
C GLY A 110 -20.12 7.46 -4.80
N LEU A 111 -19.31 6.45 -4.45
CA LEU A 111 -18.54 5.67 -5.41
C LEU A 111 -19.43 4.98 -6.44
N ARG A 112 -20.51 4.33 -6.00
CA ARG A 112 -21.46 3.64 -6.89
C ARG A 112 -22.20 4.60 -7.83
N GLN A 113 -22.57 5.77 -7.32
CA GLN A 113 -23.37 6.74 -8.07
C GLN A 113 -22.54 7.56 -9.05
N SER A 114 -21.36 8.03 -8.64
CA SER A 114 -20.58 9.04 -9.37
C SER A 114 -19.18 8.57 -9.78
N GLY A 115 -18.78 7.38 -9.38
CA GLY A 115 -17.44 6.85 -9.62
C GLY A 115 -16.36 7.45 -8.72
N ALA A 116 -16.72 8.30 -7.76
CA ALA A 116 -15.78 8.89 -6.82
C ALA A 116 -16.39 9.26 -5.46
N PHE A 117 -15.53 9.50 -4.48
CA PHE A 117 -15.85 10.23 -3.25
C PHE A 117 -14.60 10.95 -2.71
N GLU A 118 -14.81 11.89 -1.79
CA GLU A 118 -13.75 12.63 -1.12
C GLU A 118 -13.67 12.23 0.35
N ILE A 119 -12.45 11.94 0.80
CA ILE A 119 -12.15 11.64 2.19
C ILE A 119 -12.00 12.97 2.92
N GLN A 120 -12.73 13.12 4.02
CA GLN A 120 -12.66 14.31 4.87
C GLN A 120 -11.25 14.53 5.44
N ALA A 121 -10.94 15.77 5.79
CA ALA A 121 -9.59 16.18 6.19
C ALA A 121 -9.01 15.36 7.36
N GLU A 122 -9.79 15.13 8.42
CA GLU A 122 -9.33 14.39 9.61
C GLU A 122 -9.08 12.89 9.33
N PRO A 123 -10.01 12.12 8.74
CA PRO A 123 -9.73 10.74 8.31
C PRO A 123 -8.56 10.63 7.32
N LEU A 124 -8.45 11.57 6.37
CA LEU A 124 -7.33 11.60 5.42
C LEU A 124 -5.99 11.83 6.13
N LYS A 125 -5.96 12.74 7.11
CA LYS A 125 -4.79 12.99 7.95
C LYS A 125 -4.42 11.75 8.78
N ALA A 126 -5.40 11.04 9.34
CA ALA A 126 -5.18 9.78 10.04
C ALA A 126 -4.56 8.71 9.12
N ILE A 127 -5.09 8.55 7.90
CA ILE A 127 -4.52 7.63 6.89
C ILE A 127 -3.09 8.04 6.54
N ARG A 128 -2.83 9.33 6.29
CA ARG A 128 -1.49 9.85 5.95
C ARG A 128 -0.50 9.79 7.10
N LYS A 129 -0.93 9.63 8.35
CA LYS A 129 -0.01 9.37 9.46
C LYS A 129 0.62 7.98 9.34
N GLU A 130 -0.15 7.00 8.89
CA GLU A 130 0.23 5.59 8.89
C GLU A 130 0.78 5.10 7.54
N PHE A 131 0.26 5.64 6.44
CA PHE A 131 0.54 5.15 5.09
C PHE A 131 1.30 6.16 4.22
N ARG A 132 2.15 5.66 3.34
CA ARG A 132 2.65 6.35 2.14
C ARG A 132 2.22 5.58 0.91
N ALA A 133 2.29 6.21 -0.27
CA ALA A 133 1.97 5.55 -1.51
C ALA A 133 2.86 6.05 -2.65
N GLY A 134 3.19 5.15 -3.58
CA GLY A 134 3.93 5.47 -4.79
C GLY A 134 3.43 4.66 -5.97
N ARG A 135 3.77 5.14 -7.16
CA ARG A 135 3.42 4.52 -8.45
C ARG A 135 4.69 4.11 -9.19
N ALA A 136 4.68 2.93 -9.79
CA ALA A 136 5.65 2.49 -10.79
C ALA A 136 4.96 2.32 -12.14
N THR A 137 5.53 2.87 -13.21
CA THR A 137 5.08 2.58 -14.57
C THR A 137 5.70 1.28 -15.08
N GLN A 138 5.11 0.64 -16.08
CA GLN A 138 5.70 -0.59 -16.69
C GLN A 138 7.18 -0.42 -17.09
N LYS A 139 7.56 0.75 -17.61
CA LYS A 139 8.97 1.06 -17.95
C LYS A 139 9.86 1.03 -16.70
N GLN A 140 9.40 1.62 -15.61
CA GLN A 140 10.12 1.65 -14.33
C GLN A 140 10.21 0.25 -13.70
N VAL A 141 9.16 -0.56 -13.83
CA VAL A 141 9.15 -1.96 -13.39
C VAL A 141 10.21 -2.77 -14.15
N ALA A 142 10.20 -2.71 -15.49
CA ALA A 142 11.18 -3.43 -16.31
C ALA A 142 12.62 -2.98 -16.04
N GLN A 143 12.83 -1.68 -15.81
CA GLN A 143 14.13 -1.14 -15.41
C GLN A 143 14.56 -1.68 -14.03
N THR A 144 13.65 -1.70 -13.05
CA THR A 144 13.94 -2.18 -11.69
C THR A 144 14.33 -3.66 -11.66
N ILE A 145 13.67 -4.50 -12.46
CA ILE A 145 14.04 -5.92 -12.61
C ILE A 145 15.48 -6.03 -13.13
N ARG A 146 15.80 -5.29 -14.20
CA ARG A 146 17.11 -5.34 -14.86
C ARG A 146 18.23 -4.86 -13.94
N GLU A 147 18.02 -3.74 -13.25
CA GLU A 147 18.98 -3.17 -12.30
C GLU A 147 19.21 -4.11 -11.12
N THR A 148 18.15 -4.65 -10.51
CA THR A 148 18.28 -5.54 -9.35
C THR A 148 19.04 -6.82 -9.70
N LEU A 149 18.75 -7.41 -10.87
CA LEU A 149 19.49 -8.58 -11.35
C LEU A 149 20.97 -8.27 -11.55
N ALA A 150 21.29 -7.13 -12.17
CA ALA A 150 22.67 -6.74 -12.43
C ALA A 150 23.46 -6.42 -11.15
N GLU A 151 22.83 -5.76 -10.18
CA GLU A 151 23.47 -5.31 -8.93
C GLU A 151 23.61 -6.42 -7.89
N THR A 152 22.65 -7.36 -7.84
CA THR A 152 22.52 -8.31 -6.73
C THR A 152 22.50 -9.77 -7.14
N GLY A 153 22.34 -10.06 -8.44
CA GLY A 153 22.09 -11.40 -8.95
C GLY A 153 20.66 -11.92 -8.68
N TYR A 154 19.81 -11.14 -8.03
CA TYR A 154 18.43 -11.54 -7.71
C TYR A 154 17.44 -11.12 -8.80
N LEU A 155 16.65 -12.06 -9.31
CA LEU A 155 15.63 -11.82 -10.31
C LEU A 155 14.27 -11.56 -9.66
N LEU A 156 13.72 -10.36 -9.87
CA LEU A 156 12.40 -9.97 -9.39
C LEU A 156 11.31 -10.33 -10.40
N ASP A 157 10.14 -10.74 -9.92
CA ASP A 157 8.92 -10.68 -10.72
C ASP A 157 8.40 -9.22 -10.81
N PRO A 158 7.50 -8.90 -11.77
CA PRO A 158 6.99 -7.54 -11.96
C PRO A 158 6.27 -6.91 -10.76
N HIS A 159 5.57 -7.70 -9.94
CA HIS A 159 4.86 -7.21 -8.76
C HIS A 159 5.88 -6.81 -7.69
N THR A 160 6.82 -7.69 -7.36
CA THR A 160 7.90 -7.39 -6.41
C THR A 160 8.75 -6.20 -6.89
N ALA A 161 9.04 -6.10 -8.19
CA ALA A 161 9.76 -4.96 -8.76
C ALA A 161 9.00 -3.63 -8.64
N THR A 162 7.67 -3.65 -8.71
CA THR A 162 6.84 -2.47 -8.38
C THR A 162 7.05 -2.05 -6.93
N GLY A 163 7.05 -3.02 -6.00
CA GLY A 163 7.37 -2.81 -4.60
C GLY A 163 8.76 -2.19 -4.41
N VAL A 164 9.80 -2.80 -4.98
CA VAL A 164 11.20 -2.38 -4.83
C VAL A 164 11.40 -0.95 -5.35
N PHE A 165 10.82 -0.64 -6.51
CA PHE A 165 10.90 0.70 -7.10
C PHE A 165 10.35 1.78 -6.17
N VAL A 166 9.18 1.53 -5.57
CA VAL A 166 8.55 2.46 -4.64
C VAL A 166 9.29 2.49 -3.30
N ALA A 167 9.76 1.34 -2.82
CA ALA A 167 10.51 1.20 -1.58
C ALA A 167 11.78 2.06 -1.58
N LYS A 168 12.55 2.08 -2.68
CA LYS A 168 13.77 2.89 -2.84
C LYS A 168 13.54 4.39 -2.55
N LYS A 169 12.33 4.91 -2.79
CA LYS A 169 11.97 6.33 -2.55
C LYS A 169 11.53 6.63 -1.11
N HIS A 170 11.25 5.60 -0.32
CA HIS A 170 10.71 5.72 1.03
C HIS A 170 11.59 5.08 2.12
N ALA A 171 12.64 4.37 1.73
CA ALA A 171 13.64 3.81 2.61
C ALA A 171 14.32 4.91 3.44
N LYS A 172 14.63 4.60 4.70
CA LYS A 172 15.39 5.45 5.60
C LYS A 172 16.60 4.68 6.12
N PRO A 173 17.76 5.32 6.34
CA PRO A 173 18.90 4.67 6.98
C PRO A 173 18.60 4.12 8.38
N THR A 174 17.64 4.73 9.08
CA THR A 174 17.32 4.44 10.48
C THR A 174 16.31 3.31 10.69
N SER A 175 15.74 2.73 9.63
CA SER A 175 14.78 1.63 9.71
C SER A 175 14.96 0.71 8.50
N PRO A 176 15.14 -0.60 8.69
CA PRO A 176 15.11 -1.54 7.58
C PRO A 176 13.76 -1.45 6.85
N MET A 177 13.82 -1.63 5.52
CA MET A 177 12.67 -1.68 4.64
C MET A 177 12.52 -3.11 4.11
N VAL A 178 11.39 -3.74 4.42
CA VAL A 178 10.98 -5.02 3.84
C VAL A 178 10.09 -4.72 2.64
N THR A 179 10.41 -5.30 1.50
CA THR A 179 9.52 -5.28 0.32
C THR A 179 8.95 -6.68 0.15
N LEU A 180 7.62 -6.76 0.06
CA LEU A 180 6.90 -8.01 -0.21
C LEU A 180 6.91 -8.33 -1.69
#